data_AF-A0A1E1VYQ0-F1
#
_entry.id   AF-A0A1E1VYQ0-F1
#
_cell.length_a   1.000
_cell.length_b   1.000
_cell.length_c   1.000
_cell.angle_alpha   90.00
_cell.angle_beta   90.00
_cell.angle_gamma   90.00
#
_symmetry.space_group_name_H-M   'P 1'
#
loop_
_entity.id
_entity.type
_entity.pdbx_description
1 polymer ?
#
loop_
_entity_poly.entity_id
_entity_poly.type
_entity_poly.pdbx_seq_one_letter_code
_entity_poly.pdbx_strand_id
1 'polypeptide(L)'
;VIYSKYEDNMQALNNNEHFNIFIINLIRKCKQAIKLFKEGKEKMFDENSHYRRNLTKLSLVFSHMLSELKAMFPNGTFAGDQFRITKSDAAEFWRTNFGNS
;
A
#
# COMPACT_ATOMS: atom_id res chain seq x y z
N VAL A 1 3.93 7.90 -12.94
CA VAL A 1 2.92 8.88 -12.49
C VAL A 1 3.36 9.61 -11.24
N ILE A 2 3.56 8.95 -10.09
CA ILE A 2 4.09 9.64 -8.88
C ILE A 2 5.50 10.18 -9.13
N TYR A 3 6.46 9.33 -9.51
CA TYR A 3 7.83 9.76 -9.78
C TYR A 3 7.93 10.98 -10.73
N SER A 4 7.23 10.94 -11.86
CA SER A 4 7.18 12.05 -12.83
C SER A 4 6.60 13.35 -12.28
N LYS A 5 5.81 13.32 -11.19
CA LYS A 5 5.29 14.53 -10.52
C LYS A 5 6.30 15.13 -9.52
N TYR A 6 7.31 14.35 -9.13
CA TYR A 6 8.30 14.73 -8.13
C TYR A 6 9.73 14.69 -8.68
N GLU A 7 9.93 14.53 -9.98
CA GLU A 7 11.25 14.40 -10.60
C GLU A 7 12.15 15.61 -10.28
N ASP A 8 11.59 16.82 -10.32
CA ASP A 8 12.28 18.07 -9.96
C ASP A 8 12.35 18.32 -8.44
N ASN A 9 11.64 17.53 -7.63
CA ASN A 9 11.58 17.69 -6.17
C ASN A 9 11.50 16.33 -5.45
N MET A 10 12.49 15.49 -5.70
CA MET A 10 12.58 14.16 -5.08
C MET A 10 12.73 14.24 -3.56
N GLN A 11 13.27 15.34 -3.03
CA GLN A 11 13.36 15.56 -1.59
C GLN A 11 11.97 15.63 -0.93
N ALA A 12 11.00 16.32 -1.54
CA ALA A 12 9.64 16.36 -1.00
C ALA A 12 8.98 14.98 -0.97
N LEU A 13 9.20 14.16 -2.00
CA LEU A 13 8.67 12.79 -2.03
C LEU A 13 9.35 11.91 -0.96
N ASN A 14 10.66 12.04 -0.80
CA ASN A 14 11.43 11.29 0.19
C ASN A 14 11.11 11.73 1.64
N ASN A 15 10.67 12.96 1.85
CA ASN A 15 10.24 13.45 3.15
C ASN A 15 8.78 13.08 3.48
N ASN A 16 8.04 12.49 2.53
CA ASN A 16 6.68 12.03 2.76
C ASN A 16 6.68 10.71 3.55
N GLU A 17 6.25 10.74 4.80
CA GLU A 17 6.25 9.57 5.70
C GLU A 17 5.38 8.42 5.15
N HIS A 18 4.17 8.72 4.67
CA HIS A 18 3.27 7.73 4.09
C HIS A 18 3.90 6.99 2.90
N PHE A 19 4.57 7.72 2.01
CA PHE A 19 5.25 7.12 0.86
C PHE A 19 6.38 6.18 1.28
N ASN A 20 7.19 6.59 2.26
CA ASN A 20 8.28 5.75 2.78
C ASN A 20 7.75 4.47 3.41
N ILE A 21 6.71 4.57 4.25
CA ILE A 21 6.05 3.41 4.86
C ILE A 21 5.49 2.49 3.78
N PHE A 22 4.84 3.05 2.76
CA PHE A 22 4.31 2.29 1.64
C PHE A 22 5.40 1.52 0.89
N ILE A 23 6.51 2.16 0.53
CA ILE A 23 7.63 1.52 -0.19
C ILE A 23 8.25 0.40 0.64
N ILE A 24 8.48 0.63 1.94
CA ILE A 24 9.00 -0.41 2.85
C ILE A 24 8.05 -1.60 2.90
N ASN A 25 6.74 -1.35 3.04
CA ASN A 25 5.73 -2.41 3.05
C ASN A 25 5.70 -3.17 1.71
N LEU A 26 5.75 -2.47 0.58
CA LEU A 26 5.78 -3.06 -0.76
C LEU A 26 6.96 -4.00 -0.94
N ILE A 27 8.17 -3.55 -0.58
CA ILE A 27 9.38 -4.37 -0.64
C ILE A 27 9.23 -5.63 0.23
N ARG A 28 8.68 -5.49 1.45
CA ARG A 28 8.43 -6.64 2.34
C ARG A 28 7.45 -7.64 1.72
N LYS A 29 6.36 -7.17 1.12
CA LYS A 29 5.36 -8.04 0.47
C LYS A 29 5.91 -8.72 -0.78
N CYS A 30 6.73 -8.03 -1.59
CA CYS A 30 7.42 -8.65 -2.72
C CYS A 30 8.38 -9.75 -2.26
N LYS A 31 9.16 -9.53 -1.19
CA LYS A 31 10.02 -10.57 -0.59
C LYS A 31 9.22 -11.76 -0.09
N GLN A 32 8.06 -11.52 0.52
CA GLN A 32 7.14 -12.60 0.94
C GLN A 32 6.62 -13.40 -0.25
N ALA A 33 6.23 -12.74 -1.35
CA ALA A 33 5.80 -13.43 -2.58
C ALA A 33 6.92 -14.35 -3.10
N ILE A 34 8.14 -13.82 -3.25
CA ILE A 34 9.30 -14.59 -3.73
C ILE A 34 9.55 -15.81 -2.82
N LYS A 35 9.53 -15.62 -1.50
CA LYS A 35 9.69 -16.71 -0.53
C LYS A 35 8.59 -17.77 -0.66
N LEU A 36 7.33 -17.34 -0.82
CA LEU A 36 6.18 -18.22 -0.98
C LEU A 36 6.34 -19.14 -2.20
N PHE A 37 6.75 -18.60 -3.35
CA PHE A 37 7.02 -19.41 -4.54
C PHE A 37 8.21 -20.37 -4.34
N LYS A 38 9.29 -19.89 -3.72
CA LYS A 38 10.49 -20.70 -3.46
C LYS A 38 10.20 -21.91 -2.56
N GLU A 39 9.35 -21.72 -1.55
CA GLU A 39 8.97 -22.77 -0.59
C GLU A 39 7.83 -23.65 -1.11
N GLY A 40 6.85 -23.05 -1.81
CA GLY A 40 5.69 -23.75 -2.33
C GLY A 40 6.01 -24.72 -3.46
N LYS A 41 6.97 -24.37 -4.36
CA LYS A 41 7.35 -25.19 -5.53
C LYS A 41 6.09 -25.72 -6.24
N GLU A 42 6.00 -27.03 -6.47
CA GLU A 42 4.86 -27.69 -7.12
C GLU A 42 3.52 -27.43 -6.43
N LYS A 43 3.51 -27.21 -5.10
CA LYS A 43 2.27 -26.93 -4.36
C LYS A 43 1.66 -25.58 -4.73
N MET A 44 2.38 -24.68 -5.41
CA MET A 44 1.78 -23.46 -5.95
C MET A 44 0.73 -23.74 -7.03
N PHE A 45 0.86 -24.87 -7.73
CA PHE A 45 -0.04 -25.26 -8.82
C PHE A 45 -1.29 -26.00 -8.31
N ASP A 46 -1.22 -26.63 -7.14
CA ASP A 46 -2.38 -27.20 -6.47
C ASP A 46 -3.28 -26.09 -5.88
N GLU A 47 -4.48 -25.96 -6.43
CA GLU A 47 -5.44 -24.92 -6.06
C GLU A 47 -5.91 -24.99 -4.60
N ASN A 48 -5.92 -26.19 -4.02
CA ASN A 48 -6.36 -26.41 -2.65
C ASN A 48 -5.23 -26.25 -1.62
N SER A 49 -3.99 -26.12 -2.10
CA SER A 49 -2.82 -26.00 -1.23
C SER A 49 -2.87 -24.72 -0.40
N HIS A 50 -2.26 -24.79 0.79
CA HIS A 50 -2.12 -23.59 1.61
C HIS A 50 -1.22 -22.53 0.95
N TYR A 51 -0.26 -22.94 0.10
CA TYR A 51 0.59 -22.01 -0.62
C TYR A 51 -0.20 -21.20 -1.65
N ARG A 52 -1.11 -21.84 -2.40
CA ARG A 52 -1.98 -21.14 -3.34
C ARG A 52 -2.99 -20.25 -2.63
N ARG A 53 -3.58 -20.70 -1.52
CA ARG A 53 -4.43 -19.85 -0.66
C ARG A 53 -3.68 -18.63 -0.11
N ASN A 54 -2.43 -18.80 0.33
CA ASN A 54 -1.58 -17.71 0.79
C ASN A 54 -1.25 -16.73 -0.33
N LEU A 55 -1.05 -17.21 -1.57
CA LEU A 55 -0.87 -16.34 -2.73
C LEU A 55 -2.13 -15.53 -3.01
N THR A 56 -3.31 -16.14 -2.99
CA THR A 56 -4.60 -15.43 -3.15
C THR A 56 -4.75 -14.32 -2.11
N LYS A 57 -4.43 -14.61 -0.84
CA LYS A 57 -4.42 -13.59 0.23
C LYS A 57 -3.42 -12.48 -0.07
N LEU A 58 -2.21 -12.82 -0.53
CA LEU A 58 -1.18 -11.84 -0.85
C LEU A 58 -1.58 -10.95 -2.05
N SER A 59 -2.26 -11.51 -3.05
CA SER A 59 -2.85 -10.76 -4.17
C SER A 59 -3.90 -9.75 -3.69
N LEU A 60 -4.75 -10.13 -2.74
CA LEU A 60 -5.71 -9.22 -2.12
C LEU A 60 -5.01 -8.08 -1.37
N VAL A 61 -3.94 -8.39 -0.63
CA VAL A 61 -3.11 -7.39 0.04
C VAL A 61 -2.51 -6.40 -0.96
N PHE A 62 -1.97 -6.87 -2.09
CA PHE A 62 -1.47 -5.97 -3.14
C PHE A 62 -2.57 -5.08 -3.73
N SER A 63 -3.78 -5.61 -3.92
CA SER A 63 -4.93 -4.84 -4.38
C SER A 63 -5.30 -3.71 -3.41
N HIS A 64 -5.32 -4.00 -2.10
CA HIS A 64 -5.56 -2.99 -1.07
C HIS A 64 -4.46 -1.95 -1.00
N MET A 65 -3.19 -2.36 -1.07
CA MET A 65 -2.05 -1.44 -1.11
C MET A 65 -2.13 -0.48 -2.30
N LEU A 66 -2.48 -0.97 -3.48
CA LEU A 66 -2.65 -0.12 -4.66
C LEU A 66 -3.82 0.86 -4.49
N SER A 67 -4.92 0.40 -3.89
CA SER A 67 -6.09 1.24 -3.64
C SER A 67 -5.79 2.37 -2.65
N GLU A 68 -5.07 2.05 -1.56
CA GLU A 68 -4.55 3.01 -0.60
C GLU A 68 -3.61 4.03 -1.25
N LEU A 69 -2.64 3.55 -2.04
CA LEU A 69 -1.70 4.44 -2.74
C LEU A 69 -2.43 5.42 -3.67
N LYS A 70 -3.44 4.96 -4.41
CA LYS A 70 -4.24 5.83 -5.29
C LYS A 70 -5.07 6.85 -4.51
N ALA A 71 -5.56 6.48 -3.33
CA ALA A 71 -6.32 7.38 -2.48
C ALA A 71 -5.43 8.48 -1.87
N MET A 72 -4.20 8.14 -1.48
CA MET A 72 -3.24 9.10 -0.92
C MET A 72 -2.50 9.92 -1.99
N PHE A 73 -2.35 9.37 -3.20
CA PHE A 73 -1.71 10.02 -4.35
C PHE A 73 -2.64 10.13 -5.57
N PRO A 74 -3.79 10.84 -5.47
CA PRO A 74 -4.66 11.05 -6.61
C PRO A 74 -3.87 11.76 -7.72
N ASN A 75 -3.91 11.21 -8.94
CA ASN A 75 -3.15 11.71 -10.10
C ASN A 75 -1.63 11.84 -9.89
N GLY A 76 -1.08 11.14 -8.89
CA GLY A 76 0.34 11.09 -8.59
C GLY A 76 0.86 12.16 -7.63
N THR A 77 0.00 13.00 -7.06
CA THR A 77 0.38 14.03 -6.09
C THR A 77 -0.19 13.67 -4.72
N PHE A 78 0.61 13.80 -3.65
CA PHE A 78 0.16 13.52 -2.29
C PHE A 78 -0.99 14.45 -1.89
N ALA A 79 -2.06 13.86 -1.35
CA ALA A 79 -3.25 14.57 -0.87
C ALA A 79 -3.78 13.93 0.43
N GLY A 80 -2.87 13.49 1.31
CA GLY A 80 -3.23 12.84 2.58
C GLY A 80 -3.98 13.76 3.53
N ASP A 81 -3.59 15.03 3.55
CA ASP A 81 -4.22 16.12 4.30
C ASP A 81 -5.67 16.40 3.84
N GLN A 82 -6.00 16.00 2.60
CA GLN A 82 -7.33 16.15 2.00
C GLN A 82 -8.14 14.85 2.01
N PHE A 83 -7.61 13.78 2.63
CA PHE A 83 -8.29 12.49 2.66
C PHE A 83 -9.61 12.58 3.41
N ARG A 84 -10.71 12.24 2.73
CA ARG A 84 -12.06 12.32 3.29
C ARG A 84 -12.54 10.97 3.81
N ILE A 85 -12.57 10.83 5.13
CA ILE A 85 -13.24 9.71 5.79
C ILE A 85 -14.76 9.81 5.56
N THR A 86 -15.37 8.74 5.06
CA THR A 86 -16.77 8.74 4.59
C THR A 86 -17.79 8.90 5.72
N LYS A 87 -17.53 8.32 6.90
CA LYS A 87 -18.43 8.37 8.05
C LYS A 87 -18.04 9.54 8.93
N SER A 88 -18.97 10.46 9.20
CA SER A 88 -18.74 11.69 9.99
C SER A 88 -18.08 11.41 11.32
N ASP A 89 -18.60 10.43 12.07
CA ASP A 89 -18.16 10.16 13.44
C ASP A 89 -16.74 9.58 13.45
N ALA A 90 -16.39 8.79 12.44
CA ALA A 90 -15.03 8.29 12.25
C ALA A 90 -14.07 9.41 11.81
N ALA A 91 -14.55 10.37 11.01
CA ALA A 91 -13.76 11.53 10.62
C ALA A 91 -13.46 12.44 11.83
N GLU A 92 -14.46 12.66 12.68
CA GLU A 92 -14.30 13.41 13.93
C GLU A 92 -13.38 12.70 14.91
N PHE A 93 -13.52 11.39 15.06
CA PHE A 93 -12.60 10.56 15.85
C PHE A 93 -11.16 10.74 15.37
N TRP A 94 -10.91 10.62 14.06
CA TRP A 94 -9.57 10.74 13.50
C TRP A 94 -8.99 12.13 13.76
N ARG A 95 -9.73 13.19 13.40
CA ARG A 95 -9.28 14.57 13.56
C ARG A 95 -8.96 14.90 15.03
N THR A 96 -9.77 14.41 15.97
CA THR A 96 -9.58 14.66 17.41
C THR A 96 -8.31 13.99 17.95
N ASN A 97 -7.95 12.80 17.44
CA ASN A 97 -6.84 12.01 17.98
C ASN A 97 -5.53 12.17 17.20
N PHE A 98 -5.60 12.48 15.90
CA PHE A 98 -4.45 12.49 14.98
C PHE A 98 -4.30 13.78 14.17
N GLY A 99 -5.27 14.70 14.23
CA GLY A 99 -5.25 15.95 13.46
C GLY A 99 -5.50 15.75 11.96
N ASN A 100 -4.94 16.65 11.14
CA ASN A 100 -4.99 16.59 9.67
C ASN A 100 -3.65 16.10 9.10
N SER A 101 -3.14 14.97 9.62
CA SER A 101 -1.84 14.39 9.20
C SER A 101 -1.64 14.35 7.69
#